data_AF-A0A942YRR4-F1
#
_entry.id   AF-A0A942YRR4-F1
#
_cell.length_a   1.000
_cell.length_b   1.000
_cell.length_c   1.000
_cell.angle_alpha   90.00
_cell.angle_beta   90.00
_cell.angle_gamma   90.00
#
_symmetry.space_group_name_H-M   'P 1'
#
loop_
_entity.id
_entity.type
_entity.pdbx_description
1 polymer ?
#
loop_
_entity_poly.entity_id
_entity_poly.type
_entity_poly.pdbx_seq_one_letter_code
_entity_poly.pdbx_strand_id
1 'polypeptide(L)'
;MSMKELIKDFKAGKNNDVIQKILGYVDMDLMKYGYDEGKENLDVDGLIYIAIKIRASLLKDCFRERNFRYKYQSDAEDKADYKALFGNKNKLKDYFFDENKHANLKDWDDNEGYNVIKADDTESYWLEDLKDNPWLGVDIDEVENYNFDSIWKNKGKLERHYGGQSHELFYLCKKFRKLSQDSREFKRDFKETKKKLLPFFVEALKHGLKKIDVERDEKEIVKYLNLALQTKFIELQMKETGVKRIRNGKESHYIKPKFSDDAENEAWMMILGKSLKFIGADAFDGYLTKSQKEFMLKVYSIVKGEIENEKVESFWWTPDGKAYLKKIYVAERMEMSEANFKNTLKRIENKIYDNWKSVFSEVWKLKNIG
;
A
#
# COMPACT_ATOMS: atom_id res chain seq x y z
N MET A 1 15.30 -29.83 17.05
CA MET A 1 15.28 -30.20 15.62
C MET A 1 15.87 -29.03 14.89
N SER A 2 17.02 -29.22 14.27
CA SER A 2 17.76 -28.16 13.57
C SER A 2 17.04 -27.73 12.28
N MET A 3 17.39 -26.55 11.76
CA MET A 3 16.85 -26.07 10.49
C MET A 3 17.15 -27.05 9.34
N LYS A 4 18.35 -27.65 9.36
CA LYS A 4 18.80 -28.62 8.35
C LYS A 4 17.97 -29.91 8.37
N GLU A 5 17.68 -30.46 9.55
CA GLU A 5 16.82 -31.64 9.70
C GLU A 5 15.41 -31.36 9.15
N LEU A 6 14.86 -30.18 9.45
CA LEU A 6 13.55 -29.79 8.97
C LEU A 6 13.49 -29.65 7.44
N ILE A 7 14.53 -29.09 6.81
CA ILE A 7 14.61 -29.00 5.35
C ILE A 7 14.76 -30.38 4.71
N LYS A 8 15.54 -31.29 5.33
CA LYS A 8 15.66 -32.68 4.87
C LYS A 8 14.31 -33.40 4.94
N ASP A 9 13.57 -33.23 6.03
CA ASP A 9 12.22 -33.78 6.21
C ASP A 9 11.23 -33.22 5.17
N PHE A 10 11.29 -31.91 4.90
CA PHE A 10 10.50 -31.28 3.85
C PHE A 10 10.81 -31.89 2.47
N LYS A 11 12.10 -31.98 2.11
CA LYS A 11 12.52 -32.58 0.83
C LYS A 11 12.17 -34.06 0.71
N ALA A 12 12.06 -34.77 1.84
CA ALA A 12 11.60 -36.17 1.91
C ALA A 12 10.08 -36.32 1.81
N GLY A 13 9.31 -35.24 1.63
CA GLY A 13 7.86 -35.27 1.43
C GLY A 13 7.03 -35.03 2.70
N LYS A 14 7.64 -34.78 3.87
CA LYS A 14 6.93 -34.45 5.13
C LYS A 14 6.50 -32.97 5.19
N ASN A 15 6.00 -32.44 4.08
CA ASN A 15 5.77 -31.01 3.88
C ASN A 15 4.82 -30.40 4.93
N ASN A 16 3.72 -31.10 5.25
CA ASN A 16 2.69 -30.57 6.13
C ASN A 16 3.16 -30.47 7.58
N ASP A 17 3.88 -31.48 8.08
CA ASP A 17 4.36 -31.51 9.47
C ASP A 17 5.39 -30.40 9.72
N VAL A 18 6.29 -30.21 8.74
CA VAL A 18 7.28 -29.13 8.76
C VAL A 18 6.62 -27.75 8.79
N ILE A 19 5.63 -27.52 7.94
CA ILE A 19 4.91 -26.25 7.88
C ILE A 19 4.13 -26.01 9.18
N GLN A 20 3.37 -27.00 9.66
CA GLN A 20 2.60 -26.87 10.89
C GLN A 20 3.50 -26.57 12.09
N LYS A 21 4.70 -27.16 12.13
CA LYS A 21 5.67 -26.85 13.17
C LYS A 21 6.12 -25.39 13.14
N ILE A 22 6.48 -24.86 11.96
CA ILE A 22 6.85 -23.43 11.81
C ILE A 22 5.67 -22.53 12.18
N LEU A 23 4.47 -22.87 11.72
CA LEU A 23 3.25 -22.11 12.01
C LEU A 23 2.86 -22.14 13.49
N GLY A 24 3.17 -23.21 14.22
CA GLY A 24 2.97 -23.28 15.67
C GLY A 24 3.76 -22.23 16.44
N TYR A 25 4.93 -21.81 15.90
CA TYR A 25 5.72 -20.72 16.47
C TYR A 25 5.18 -19.32 16.11
N VAL A 26 4.39 -19.17 15.02
CA VAL A 26 3.83 -17.87 14.58
C VAL A 26 2.82 -17.33 15.61
N ASP A 27 2.20 -18.20 16.40
CA ASP A 27 1.28 -17.77 17.47
C ASP A 27 1.98 -17.38 18.77
N MET A 28 3.29 -17.61 18.89
CA MET A 28 4.05 -17.25 20.08
C MET A 28 4.26 -15.74 20.19
N ASP A 29 4.36 -15.26 21.42
CA ASP A 29 4.60 -13.85 21.73
C ASP A 29 6.02 -13.42 21.32
N LEU A 30 6.13 -12.35 20.53
CA LEU A 30 7.40 -11.83 20.02
C LEU A 30 8.26 -11.21 21.13
N MET A 31 7.63 -10.63 22.14
CA MET A 31 8.31 -9.94 23.23
C MET A 31 9.13 -10.91 24.08
N LYS A 32 8.65 -12.16 24.20
CA LYS A 32 9.37 -13.24 24.91
C LYS A 32 10.73 -13.58 24.28
N TYR A 33 10.96 -13.22 23.01
CA TYR A 33 12.16 -13.56 22.26
C TYR A 33 13.05 -12.36 21.92
N GLY A 34 12.73 -11.16 22.44
CA GLY A 34 13.56 -9.97 22.24
C GLY A 34 13.74 -9.59 20.76
N TYR A 35 12.68 -9.76 19.95
CA TYR A 35 12.73 -9.37 18.54
C TYR A 35 12.86 -7.85 18.40
N ASP A 36 13.90 -7.42 17.69
CA ASP A 36 14.18 -6.02 17.37
C ASP A 36 14.33 -5.91 15.84
N GLU A 37 13.50 -5.09 15.20
CA GLU A 37 13.49 -4.91 13.75
C GLU A 37 14.70 -4.08 13.31
N GLY A 38 15.82 -4.76 13.04
CA GLY A 38 17.07 -4.12 12.61
C GLY A 38 18.31 -4.80 13.18
N LYS A 39 18.15 -5.60 14.25
CA LYS A 39 19.22 -6.44 14.78
C LYS A 39 19.11 -7.84 14.20
N GLU A 40 20.18 -8.32 13.56
CA GLU A 40 20.35 -9.75 13.25
C GLU A 40 20.62 -10.50 14.57
N ASN A 41 19.60 -10.62 15.44
CA ASN A 41 19.70 -11.46 16.63
C ASN A 41 19.58 -12.93 16.22
N LEU A 42 20.70 -13.47 15.72
CA LEU A 42 20.85 -14.84 15.21
C LEU A 42 21.05 -15.89 16.32
N ASP A 43 21.01 -15.50 17.59
CA ASP A 43 21.14 -16.43 18.73
C ASP A 43 19.84 -17.19 19.06
N VAL A 44 18.78 -16.94 18.30
CA VAL A 44 17.51 -17.67 18.37
C VAL A 44 17.48 -18.75 17.29
N ASP A 45 16.93 -19.93 17.62
CA ASP A 45 16.72 -21.03 16.66
C ASP A 45 16.13 -20.50 15.33
N GLY A 46 16.73 -20.89 14.21
CA GLY A 46 16.40 -20.38 12.88
C GLY A 46 14.92 -20.55 12.51
N LEU A 47 14.25 -21.60 13.02
CA LEU A 47 12.81 -21.81 12.80
C LEU A 47 11.97 -20.79 13.55
N ILE A 48 12.35 -20.52 14.80
CA ILE A 48 11.69 -19.52 15.64
C ILE A 48 11.89 -18.14 14.99
N TYR A 49 13.08 -17.85 14.48
CA TYR A 49 13.34 -16.58 13.77
C TYR A 49 12.44 -16.40 12.53
N ILE A 50 12.28 -17.44 11.71
CA ILE A 50 11.37 -17.39 10.55
C ILE A 50 9.92 -17.16 10.97
N ALA A 51 9.46 -17.86 12.01
CA ALA A 51 8.11 -17.71 12.53
C ALA A 51 7.86 -16.31 13.11
N ILE A 52 8.85 -15.75 13.81
CA ILE A 52 8.87 -14.38 14.30
C ILE A 52 8.71 -13.39 13.15
N LYS A 53 9.46 -13.56 12.04
CA LYS A 53 9.35 -12.69 10.86
C LYS A 53 7.99 -12.77 10.17
N ILE A 54 7.40 -13.96 10.09
CA ILE A 54 6.02 -14.14 9.59
C ILE A 54 5.05 -13.38 10.49
N ARG A 55 5.13 -13.57 11.81
CA ARG A 55 4.25 -12.90 12.77
C ARG A 55 4.41 -11.37 12.72
N ALA A 56 5.64 -10.87 12.71
CA ALA A 56 5.92 -9.43 12.60
C ALA A 56 5.30 -8.84 11.33
N SER A 57 5.37 -9.56 10.21
CA SER A 57 4.76 -9.11 8.95
C SER A 57 3.22 -9.09 9.02
N LEU A 58 2.61 -10.12 9.61
CA LEU A 58 1.16 -10.15 9.86
C LEU A 58 0.70 -9.02 10.77
N LEU A 59 1.48 -8.73 11.83
CA LEU A 59 1.23 -7.62 12.73
C LEU A 59 1.29 -6.29 11.99
N LYS A 60 2.33 -6.08 11.17
CA LYS A 60 2.50 -4.86 10.36
C LYS A 60 1.31 -4.63 9.43
N ASP A 61 0.85 -5.66 8.73
CA ASP A 61 -0.32 -5.57 7.85
C ASP A 61 -1.61 -5.30 8.64
N CYS A 62 -1.79 -5.95 9.80
CA CYS A 62 -2.94 -5.73 10.68
C CYS A 62 -2.97 -4.28 11.20
N PHE A 63 -1.84 -3.76 11.67
CA PHE A 63 -1.72 -2.38 12.13
C PHE A 63 -1.94 -1.39 10.99
N ARG A 64 -1.45 -1.65 9.77
CA ARG A 64 -1.68 -0.80 8.61
C ARG A 64 -3.18 -0.73 8.26
N GLU A 65 -3.85 -1.87 8.14
CA GLU A 65 -5.30 -1.91 7.84
C GLU A 65 -6.11 -1.21 8.94
N ARG A 66 -5.71 -1.42 10.19
CA ARG A 66 -6.34 -0.81 11.35
C ARG A 66 -6.15 0.71 11.36
N ASN A 67 -4.92 1.21 11.26
CA ASN A 67 -4.61 2.64 11.22
C ASN A 67 -5.32 3.34 10.05
N PHE A 68 -5.41 2.69 8.89
CA PHE A 68 -6.21 3.18 7.77
C PHE A 68 -7.67 3.37 8.19
N ARG A 69 -8.34 2.34 8.73
CA ARG A 69 -9.74 2.46 9.21
C ARG A 69 -9.91 3.54 10.27
N TYR A 70 -9.00 3.60 11.25
CA TYR A 70 -9.07 4.59 12.32
C TYR A 70 -8.90 6.01 11.80
N LYS A 71 -8.02 6.26 10.82
CA LYS A 71 -7.88 7.58 10.20
C LYS A 71 -9.22 8.05 9.62
N TYR A 72 -9.88 7.21 8.81
CA TYR A 72 -11.16 7.57 8.19
C TYR A 72 -12.35 7.60 9.17
N GLN A 73 -12.32 6.81 10.25
CA GLN A 73 -13.36 6.81 11.29
C GLN A 73 -13.19 7.98 12.27
N SER A 74 -11.96 8.29 12.69
CA SER A 74 -11.57 9.45 13.51
C SER A 74 -11.95 10.75 12.81
N ASP A 75 -11.68 10.87 11.50
CA ASP A 75 -12.10 12.03 10.70
C ASP A 75 -13.63 12.28 10.71
N ALA A 76 -14.43 11.25 10.97
CA ALA A 76 -15.88 11.31 11.03
C ALA A 76 -16.42 11.45 12.47
N GLU A 77 -15.88 10.68 13.43
CA GLU A 77 -16.26 10.67 14.84
C GLU A 77 -15.74 11.92 15.58
N ASP A 78 -14.48 12.32 15.38
CA ASP A 78 -13.93 13.53 16.01
C ASP A 78 -14.64 14.79 15.49
N LYS A 79 -15.08 14.83 14.22
CA LYS A 79 -15.94 15.92 13.73
C LYS A 79 -17.32 15.98 14.39
N ALA A 80 -17.84 14.85 14.88
CA ALA A 80 -19.13 14.77 15.55
C ALA A 80 -19.01 15.09 17.05
N ASP A 81 -18.06 14.46 17.74
CA ASP A 81 -17.85 14.62 19.19
C ASP A 81 -17.28 16.01 19.54
N TYR A 82 -16.33 16.54 18.77
CA TYR A 82 -15.76 17.87 19.03
C TYR A 82 -16.76 19.00 18.71
N LYS A 83 -17.65 18.79 17.72
CA LYS A 83 -18.77 19.69 17.41
C LYS A 83 -19.84 19.66 18.50
N ALA A 84 -20.05 18.50 19.13
CA ALA A 84 -20.94 18.35 20.27
C ALA A 84 -20.37 18.97 21.57
N LEU A 85 -19.05 18.93 21.76
CA LEU A 85 -18.38 19.46 22.95
C LEU A 85 -18.08 20.97 22.88
N PHE A 86 -17.75 21.53 21.71
CA PHE A 86 -17.14 22.88 21.63
C PHE A 86 -17.83 23.90 20.71
N GLY A 87 -18.96 23.55 20.09
CA GLY A 87 -20.00 24.51 19.70
C GLY A 87 -19.66 25.72 18.81
N ASN A 88 -18.50 25.83 18.13
CA ASN A 88 -18.28 26.94 17.20
C ASN A 88 -17.23 26.70 16.08
N LYS A 89 -17.58 27.13 14.86
CA LYS A 89 -16.97 26.72 13.57
C LYS A 89 -15.63 27.37 13.18
N ASN A 90 -15.12 28.35 13.93
CA ASN A 90 -14.07 29.25 13.39
C ASN A 90 -12.64 29.02 13.90
N LYS A 91 -12.37 28.05 14.78
CA LYS A 91 -10.99 27.63 15.13
C LYS A 91 -10.51 26.37 14.37
N LEU A 92 -11.31 25.91 13.42
CA LEU A 92 -11.13 24.64 12.71
C LEU A 92 -9.94 24.61 11.73
N LYS A 93 -9.37 25.76 11.35
CA LYS A 93 -8.30 25.82 10.34
C LYS A 93 -6.89 25.81 10.90
N ASP A 94 -6.68 26.33 12.11
CA ASP A 94 -5.32 26.66 12.54
C ASP A 94 -4.64 25.56 13.37
N TYR A 95 -5.39 24.57 13.86
CA TYR A 95 -4.83 23.48 14.70
C TYR A 95 -4.69 22.13 13.99
N PHE A 96 -5.33 21.92 12.83
CA PHE A 96 -5.39 20.59 12.20
C PHE A 96 -5.12 20.57 10.67
N PHE A 97 -4.94 21.73 10.01
CA PHE A 97 -4.98 21.77 8.54
C PHE A 97 -3.70 22.24 7.81
N ASP A 98 -2.57 22.48 8.48
CA ASP A 98 -1.37 22.93 7.77
C ASP A 98 -0.45 21.80 7.24
N GLU A 99 -0.71 20.53 7.56
CA GLU A 99 0.11 19.41 7.04
C GLU A 99 -0.36 18.85 5.68
N ASN A 100 -1.48 19.34 5.14
CA ASN A 100 -2.07 18.84 3.89
C ASN A 100 -1.32 19.24 2.60
N LYS A 101 -0.08 19.73 2.67
CA LYS A 101 0.68 20.16 1.49
C LYS A 101 1.87 19.31 1.09
N HIS A 102 2.37 18.38 1.91
CA HIS A 102 3.61 17.67 1.55
C HIS A 102 3.67 16.15 1.75
N ALA A 103 2.62 15.47 2.21
CA ALA A 103 2.61 14.00 2.22
C ALA A 103 2.38 13.43 0.81
N ASN A 104 3.40 13.52 -0.03
CA ASN A 104 3.52 12.69 -1.22
C ASN A 104 3.49 11.21 -0.77
N LEU A 105 2.65 10.41 -1.42
CA LEU A 105 2.65 8.93 -1.32
C LEU A 105 4.02 8.27 -1.65
N LYS A 106 5.04 9.07 -1.99
CA LYS A 106 6.40 8.66 -2.31
C LYS A 106 7.25 8.40 -1.05
N ASP A 107 6.91 8.97 0.11
CA ASP A 107 7.74 8.86 1.31
C ASP A 107 7.39 7.64 2.20
N TRP A 108 6.41 6.83 1.80
CA TRP A 108 6.02 5.62 2.55
C TRP A 108 6.88 4.39 2.24
N ASP A 109 7.57 4.36 1.09
CA ASP A 109 8.27 3.17 0.60
C ASP A 109 9.78 3.16 0.90
N ASP A 110 10.41 4.33 1.13
CA ASP A 110 11.88 4.43 1.06
C ASP A 110 12.61 4.95 2.32
N ASN A 111 11.92 5.38 3.38
CA ASN A 111 12.59 5.90 4.59
C ASN A 111 12.12 5.19 5.87
N GLU A 112 12.97 4.29 6.35
CA GLU A 112 13.20 3.91 7.75
C GLU A 112 12.01 3.37 8.57
N GLY A 113 12.34 2.54 9.57
CA GLY A 113 11.38 1.79 10.38
C GLY A 113 10.31 2.67 11.02
N TYR A 114 9.17 2.03 11.32
CA TYR A 114 8.13 2.56 12.21
C TYR A 114 8.02 4.09 12.25
N ASN A 115 7.41 4.69 11.24
CA ASN A 115 6.50 5.77 11.60
C ASN A 115 5.29 5.10 12.28
N VAL A 116 5.49 4.75 13.56
CA VAL A 116 4.55 5.09 14.62
C VAL A 116 3.93 6.42 14.17
N ILE A 117 2.61 6.57 14.25
CA ILE A 117 1.99 7.90 14.20
C ILE A 117 2.95 8.80 14.99
N LYS A 118 3.69 9.71 14.34
CA LYS A 118 4.70 10.49 15.06
C LYS A 118 3.91 11.06 16.21
N ALA A 119 4.34 10.71 17.42
CA ALA A 119 3.73 11.21 18.62
C ALA A 119 3.57 12.70 18.38
N ASP A 120 2.32 13.15 18.25
CA ASP A 120 2.03 14.58 18.14
C ASP A 120 2.79 15.25 19.30
N ASP A 121 3.19 16.51 19.22
CA ASP A 121 4.03 17.13 20.27
C ASP A 121 3.43 16.93 21.70
N THR A 122 2.12 16.70 21.75
CA THR A 122 1.34 16.31 22.93
C THR A 122 1.62 14.88 23.45
N GLU A 123 1.78 13.86 22.61
CA GLU A 123 2.06 12.47 23.01
C GLU A 123 3.49 12.30 23.53
N SER A 124 4.48 12.96 22.90
CA SER A 124 5.87 12.95 23.38
C SER A 124 5.97 13.59 24.77
N TYR A 125 5.22 14.68 25.00
CA TYR A 125 5.14 15.35 26.29
C TYR A 125 4.61 14.45 27.41
N TRP A 126 3.51 13.71 27.18
CA TRP A 126 2.95 12.81 28.20
C TRP A 126 3.88 11.64 28.52
N LEU A 127 4.55 11.08 27.52
CA LEU A 127 5.47 9.95 27.72
C LEU A 127 6.73 10.37 28.46
N GLU A 128 7.30 11.54 28.15
CA GLU A 128 8.44 12.10 28.88
C GLU A 128 8.06 12.45 30.33
N ASP A 129 6.91 13.08 30.54
CA ASP A 129 6.48 13.45 31.89
C ASP A 129 6.15 12.21 32.76
N LEU A 130 5.56 11.15 32.18
CA LEU A 130 5.37 9.88 32.89
C LEU A 130 6.70 9.21 33.27
N LYS A 131 7.73 9.30 32.41
CA LYS A 131 9.09 8.81 32.69
C LYS A 131 9.74 9.57 33.84
N ASP A 132 9.55 10.88 33.88
CA ASP A 132 10.09 11.76 34.92
C ASP A 132 9.37 11.62 36.27
N ASN A 133 8.17 11.01 36.27
CA ASN A 133 7.33 10.84 37.46
C ASN A 133 7.06 9.36 37.81
N PRO A 134 8.09 8.54 38.12
CA PRO A 134 7.93 7.11 38.39
C PRO A 134 7.06 6.81 39.63
N TRP A 135 6.91 7.76 40.54
CA TRP A 135 6.05 7.67 41.73
C TRP A 135 4.55 7.56 41.41
N LEU A 136 4.15 7.92 40.19
CA LEU A 136 2.79 7.72 39.68
C LEU A 136 2.47 6.23 39.52
N GLY A 137 3.48 5.34 39.53
CA GLY A 137 3.31 3.89 39.47
C GLY A 137 2.84 3.39 38.11
N VAL A 138 3.10 4.17 37.06
CA VAL A 138 2.85 3.81 35.67
C VAL A 138 4.02 2.98 35.18
N ASP A 139 3.71 1.84 34.56
CA ASP A 139 4.69 0.99 33.92
C ASP A 139 4.93 1.52 32.51
N ILE A 140 6.06 2.20 32.31
CA ILE A 140 6.39 2.88 31.06
C ILE A 140 6.61 1.85 29.94
N ASP A 141 7.23 0.71 30.26
CA ASP A 141 7.47 -0.35 29.30
C ASP A 141 6.12 -0.91 28.80
N GLU A 142 5.12 -1.05 29.68
CA GLU A 142 3.75 -1.41 29.26
C GLU A 142 3.11 -0.33 28.37
N VAL A 143 3.24 0.95 28.73
CA VAL A 143 2.62 2.08 28.02
C VAL A 143 3.19 2.24 26.61
N GLU A 144 4.51 2.13 26.45
CA GLU A 144 5.19 2.11 25.14
C GLU A 144 4.73 0.94 24.26
N ASN A 145 4.22 -0.13 24.87
CA ASN A 145 3.62 -1.28 24.19
C ASN A 145 2.09 -1.19 24.07
N TYR A 146 1.51 0.00 24.22
CA TYR A 146 0.07 0.25 24.18
C TYR A 146 -0.75 -0.55 25.21
N ASN A 147 -0.12 -0.94 26.33
CA ASN A 147 -0.79 -1.47 27.50
C ASN A 147 -0.93 -0.36 28.55
N PHE A 148 -2.14 0.17 28.68
CA PHE A 148 -2.43 1.30 29.56
C PHE A 148 -3.01 0.87 30.92
N ASP A 149 -2.95 -0.42 31.27
CA ASP A 149 -3.56 -0.92 32.49
C ASP A 149 -2.94 -0.27 33.75
N SER A 150 -1.63 -0.03 33.75
CA SER A 150 -0.94 0.68 34.83
C SER A 150 -1.44 2.13 34.99
N ILE A 151 -1.75 2.83 33.90
CA ILE A 151 -2.38 4.16 33.90
C ILE A 151 -3.77 4.10 34.54
N TRP A 152 -4.62 3.15 34.14
CA TRP A 152 -5.97 3.01 34.71
C TRP A 152 -5.96 2.60 36.19
N LYS A 153 -5.05 1.71 36.59
CA LYS A 153 -4.87 1.30 37.99
C LYS A 153 -4.45 2.47 38.88
N ASN A 154 -3.67 3.41 38.35
CA ASN A 154 -3.19 4.58 39.08
C ASN A 154 -4.00 5.85 38.80
N LYS A 155 -5.22 5.71 38.27
CA LYS A 155 -6.07 6.84 37.85
C LYS A 155 -6.15 7.97 38.89
N GLY A 156 -6.40 7.64 40.16
CA GLY A 156 -6.52 8.65 41.22
C GLY A 156 -5.22 9.37 41.60
N LYS A 157 -4.04 8.83 41.26
CA LYS A 157 -2.76 9.55 41.41
C LYS A 157 -2.56 10.51 40.24
N LEU A 158 -2.86 10.04 39.02
CA LEU A 158 -2.76 10.82 37.79
C LEU A 158 -3.75 11.99 37.78
N GLU A 159 -4.99 11.79 38.23
CA GLU A 159 -5.98 12.87 38.38
C GLU A 159 -5.53 13.93 39.39
N ARG A 160 -4.87 13.51 40.47
CA ARG A 160 -4.32 14.45 41.47
C ARG A 160 -3.11 15.22 40.96
N HIS A 161 -2.27 14.58 40.15
CA HIS A 161 -1.05 15.18 39.60
C HIS A 161 -1.37 16.15 38.45
N TYR A 162 -2.18 15.71 37.48
CA TYR A 162 -2.48 16.47 36.26
C TYR A 162 -3.75 17.33 36.35
N GLY A 163 -4.56 17.16 37.39
CA GLY A 163 -5.81 17.93 37.56
C GLY A 163 -6.71 17.80 36.33
N GLY A 164 -7.13 18.94 35.76
CA GLY A 164 -8.01 18.99 34.59
C GLY A 164 -7.43 18.34 33.33
N GLN A 165 -6.10 18.32 33.18
CA GLN A 165 -5.42 17.73 32.01
C GLN A 165 -5.41 16.19 32.03
N SER A 166 -5.71 15.57 33.18
CA SER A 166 -5.87 14.12 33.27
C SER A 166 -6.94 13.58 32.32
N HIS A 167 -7.97 14.37 31.99
CA HIS A 167 -9.00 14.00 31.01
C HIS A 167 -8.43 13.80 29.61
N GLU A 168 -7.46 14.62 29.20
CA GLU A 168 -6.79 14.49 27.90
C GLU A 168 -5.93 13.23 27.86
N LEU A 169 -5.16 12.96 28.91
CA LEU A 169 -4.40 11.71 29.06
C LEU A 169 -5.30 10.47 29.00
N PHE A 170 -6.41 10.45 29.74
CA PHE A 170 -7.34 9.30 29.70
C PHE A 170 -8.10 9.19 28.37
N TYR A 171 -8.38 10.30 27.69
CA TYR A 171 -8.95 10.29 26.35
C TYR A 171 -7.98 9.66 25.35
N LEU A 172 -6.71 10.06 25.38
CA LEU A 172 -5.63 9.46 24.60
C LEU A 172 -5.50 7.97 24.93
N CYS A 173 -5.41 7.59 26.21
CA CYS A 173 -5.34 6.20 26.64
C CYS A 173 -6.55 5.37 26.14
N LYS A 174 -7.75 5.96 26.10
CA LYS A 174 -8.95 5.28 25.56
C LYS A 174 -8.88 5.13 24.04
N LYS A 175 -8.36 6.13 23.32
CA LYS A 175 -8.10 6.07 21.87
C LYS A 175 -7.05 4.99 21.55
N PHE A 176 -5.95 4.96 22.29
CA PHE A 176 -4.87 4.00 22.11
C PHE A 176 -5.18 2.59 22.67
N ARG A 177 -6.02 2.45 23.69
CA ARG A 177 -6.46 1.13 24.18
C ARG A 177 -7.19 0.34 23.10
N LYS A 178 -7.88 1.02 22.17
CA LYS A 178 -8.39 0.36 20.98
C LYS A 178 -7.22 -0.24 20.19
N LEU A 179 -6.14 0.51 19.96
CA LEU A 179 -4.94 0.07 19.23
C LEU A 179 -4.10 -1.02 19.95
N SER A 180 -4.32 -1.26 21.25
CA SER A 180 -3.66 -2.31 22.03
C SER A 180 -3.85 -3.71 21.44
N GLN A 181 -2.78 -4.51 21.47
CA GLN A 181 -2.79 -5.92 21.03
C GLN A 181 -3.72 -6.80 21.88
N ASP A 182 -4.02 -6.38 23.11
CA ASP A 182 -4.90 -7.13 24.00
C ASP A 182 -6.39 -6.84 23.80
N SER A 183 -6.71 -5.82 23.01
CA SER A 183 -8.08 -5.47 22.70
C SER A 183 -8.79 -6.61 21.95
N ARG A 184 -10.08 -6.84 22.27
CA ARG A 184 -10.92 -7.79 21.52
C ARG A 184 -10.95 -7.48 20.02
N GLU A 185 -10.91 -6.20 19.69
CA GLU A 185 -10.88 -5.71 18.32
C GLU A 185 -9.59 -6.10 17.60
N PHE A 186 -8.43 -5.91 18.24
CA PHE A 186 -7.15 -6.32 17.66
C PHE A 186 -7.11 -7.82 17.45
N LYS A 187 -7.53 -8.61 18.44
CA LYS A 187 -7.56 -10.07 18.34
C LYS A 187 -8.43 -10.54 17.18
N ARG A 188 -9.55 -9.85 16.91
CA ARG A 188 -10.40 -10.09 15.73
C ARG A 188 -9.68 -9.70 14.43
N ASP A 189 -9.15 -8.49 14.35
CA ASP A 189 -8.49 -7.95 13.16
C ASP A 189 -7.25 -8.76 12.77
N PHE A 190 -6.44 -9.15 13.76
CA PHE A 190 -5.26 -10.00 13.56
C PHE A 190 -5.68 -11.40 13.09
N LYS A 191 -6.77 -11.96 13.63
CA LYS A 191 -7.32 -13.24 13.17
C LYS A 191 -7.76 -13.17 11.70
N GLU A 192 -8.42 -12.07 11.29
CA GLU A 192 -8.82 -11.84 9.90
C GLU A 192 -7.60 -11.66 8.99
N THR A 193 -6.63 -10.84 9.40
CA THR A 193 -5.37 -10.61 8.69
C THR A 193 -4.61 -11.93 8.50
N LYS A 194 -4.46 -12.71 9.58
CA LYS A 194 -3.83 -14.04 9.55
C LYS A 194 -4.57 -14.97 8.60
N LYS A 195 -5.91 -15.04 8.64
CA LYS A 195 -6.69 -15.88 7.73
C LYS A 195 -6.45 -15.51 6.26
N LYS A 196 -6.32 -14.22 5.95
CA LYS A 196 -6.08 -13.70 4.60
C LYS A 196 -4.65 -13.93 4.11
N LEU A 197 -3.65 -13.68 4.94
CA LEU A 197 -2.25 -13.57 4.50
C LEU A 197 -1.40 -14.80 4.81
N LEU A 198 -1.76 -15.61 5.82
CA LEU A 198 -1.02 -16.82 6.17
C LEU A 198 -0.90 -17.81 5.00
N PRO A 199 -1.91 -18.02 4.13
CA PRO A 199 -1.76 -18.87 2.97
C PRO A 199 -0.62 -18.43 2.03
N PHE A 200 -0.40 -17.12 1.87
CA PHE A 200 0.71 -16.60 1.06
C PHE A 200 2.06 -16.88 1.72
N PHE A 201 2.17 -16.72 3.03
CA PHE A 201 3.38 -17.10 3.76
C PHE A 201 3.69 -18.59 3.65
N VAL A 202 2.67 -19.45 3.74
CA VAL A 202 2.84 -20.90 3.57
C VAL A 202 3.37 -21.24 2.19
N GLU A 203 2.82 -20.63 1.14
CA GLU A 203 3.27 -20.89 -0.23
C GLU A 203 4.67 -20.31 -0.49
N ALA A 204 4.97 -19.13 0.05
CA ALA A 204 6.30 -18.53 0.01
C ALA A 204 7.35 -19.38 0.75
N LEU A 205 7.00 -19.93 1.91
CA LEU A 205 7.84 -20.83 2.68
C LEU A 205 8.14 -22.12 1.91
N LYS A 206 7.11 -22.75 1.32
CA LYS A 206 7.29 -23.91 0.44
C LYS A 206 8.23 -23.61 -0.73
N HIS A 207 8.08 -22.43 -1.34
CA HIS A 207 8.94 -22.00 -2.44
C HIS A 207 10.41 -21.89 -2.02
N GLY A 208 10.68 -21.28 -0.87
CA GLY A 208 12.03 -21.15 -0.32
C GLY A 208 12.64 -22.50 0.06
N LEU A 209 11.91 -23.33 0.81
CA LEU A 209 12.37 -24.66 1.26
C LEU A 209 12.74 -25.59 0.10
N LYS A 210 12.04 -25.52 -1.04
CA LYS A 210 12.37 -26.29 -2.25
C LYS A 210 13.73 -25.93 -2.85
N LYS A 211 14.19 -24.69 -2.67
CA LYS A 211 15.38 -24.14 -3.35
C LYS A 211 16.62 -24.07 -2.46
N ILE A 212 16.48 -24.32 -1.16
CA ILE A 212 17.61 -24.26 -0.23
C ILE A 212 18.60 -25.39 -0.47
N ASP A 213 19.88 -25.06 -0.45
CA ASP A 213 20.98 -26.00 -0.33
C ASP A 213 21.25 -26.29 1.17
N VAL A 214 21.18 -27.57 1.55
CA VAL A 214 21.29 -28.02 2.96
C VAL A 214 22.73 -28.12 3.45
N GLU A 215 23.70 -28.08 2.52
CA GLU A 215 25.13 -28.12 2.85
C GLU A 215 25.65 -26.77 3.35
N ARG A 216 24.90 -25.69 3.10
CA ARG A 216 25.21 -24.32 3.55
C ARG A 216 25.16 -24.18 5.07
N ASP A 217 25.76 -23.12 5.59
CA ASP A 217 25.67 -22.80 7.02
C ASP A 217 24.23 -22.47 7.43
N GLU A 218 23.86 -22.76 8.68
CA GLU A 218 22.50 -22.51 9.18
C GLU A 218 22.10 -21.04 9.09
N LYS A 219 23.04 -20.10 9.32
CA LYS A 219 22.77 -18.66 9.17
C LYS A 219 22.52 -18.30 7.72
N GLU A 220 23.27 -18.86 6.78
CA GLU A 220 23.06 -18.64 5.34
C GLU A 220 21.70 -19.18 4.89
N ILE A 221 21.32 -20.37 5.37
CA ILE A 221 20.01 -21.00 5.11
C ILE A 221 18.88 -20.09 5.59
N VAL A 222 18.95 -19.60 6.84
CA VAL A 222 17.95 -18.72 7.42
C VAL A 222 17.86 -17.39 6.66
N LYS A 223 19.01 -16.80 6.32
CA LYS A 223 19.08 -15.56 5.53
C LYS A 223 18.43 -15.73 4.15
N TYR A 224 18.78 -16.80 3.44
CA TYR A 224 18.17 -17.12 2.15
C TYR A 224 16.67 -17.33 2.27
N LEU A 225 16.23 -18.12 3.27
CA LEU A 225 14.81 -18.43 3.43
C LEU A 225 13.99 -17.17 3.70
N ASN A 226 14.48 -16.26 4.54
CA ASN A 226 13.83 -14.98 4.79
C ASN A 226 13.68 -14.16 3.52
N LEU A 227 14.75 -14.03 2.73
CA LEU A 227 14.71 -13.28 1.48
C LEU A 227 13.74 -13.91 0.47
N ALA A 228 13.79 -15.24 0.31
CA ALA A 228 12.91 -15.98 -0.59
C ALA A 228 11.44 -15.88 -0.16
N LEU A 229 11.18 -15.97 1.15
CA LEU A 229 9.86 -15.86 1.75
C LEU A 229 9.29 -14.46 1.53
N GLN A 230 10.03 -13.39 1.86
CA GLN A 230 9.57 -12.01 1.65
C GLN A 230 9.30 -11.73 0.17
N THR A 231 10.24 -12.08 -0.71
CA THR A 231 10.10 -11.85 -2.15
C THR A 231 8.85 -12.55 -2.69
N LYS A 232 8.66 -13.84 -2.34
CA LYS A 232 7.54 -14.62 -2.84
C LYS A 232 6.21 -14.21 -2.21
N PHE A 233 6.20 -13.82 -0.94
CA PHE A 233 5.02 -13.29 -0.26
C PHE A 233 4.53 -12.00 -0.94
N ILE A 234 5.43 -11.05 -1.22
CA ILE A 234 5.11 -9.81 -1.92
C ILE A 234 4.55 -10.12 -3.33
N GLU A 235 5.18 -11.04 -4.07
CA GLU A 235 4.69 -11.46 -5.38
C GLU A 235 3.25 -12.02 -5.33
N LEU A 236 2.94 -12.84 -4.31
CA LEU A 236 1.60 -13.40 -4.13
C LEU A 236 0.57 -12.34 -3.72
N GLN A 237 0.93 -11.43 -2.80
CA GLN A 237 0.07 -10.30 -2.43
C GLN A 237 -0.21 -9.39 -3.63
N MET A 238 0.81 -9.11 -4.44
CA MET A 238 0.68 -8.32 -5.66
C MET A 238 -0.28 -8.96 -6.65
N LYS A 239 -0.15 -10.27 -6.87
CA LYS A 239 -1.04 -11.03 -7.75
C LYS A 239 -2.50 -10.98 -7.28
N GLU A 240 -2.75 -11.10 -5.98
CA GLU A 240 -4.09 -11.03 -5.42
C GLU A 240 -4.70 -9.62 -5.50
N THR A 241 -3.89 -8.59 -5.22
CA THR A 241 -4.36 -7.20 -5.16
C THR A 241 -4.44 -6.51 -6.53
N GLY A 242 -3.91 -7.17 -7.57
CA GLY A 242 -3.73 -6.60 -8.91
C GLY A 242 -2.64 -5.53 -8.96
N VAL A 243 -1.83 -5.39 -7.91
CA VAL A 243 -0.71 -4.45 -7.87
C VAL A 243 0.42 -4.99 -8.76
N LYS A 244 0.94 -4.17 -9.66
CA LYS A 244 2.06 -4.52 -10.53
C LYS A 244 3.28 -3.66 -10.18
N ARG A 245 4.45 -4.29 -10.19
CA ARG A 245 5.74 -3.63 -9.96
C ARG A 245 6.24 -3.10 -11.30
N ILE A 246 6.58 -1.83 -11.35
CA ILE A 246 7.16 -1.18 -12.51
C ILE A 246 8.56 -0.73 -12.15
N ARG A 247 9.50 -0.97 -13.06
CA ARG A 247 10.88 -0.52 -12.92
C ARG A 247 11.14 0.66 -13.84
N ASN A 248 11.44 1.82 -13.25
CA ASN A 248 11.84 3.02 -13.97
C ASN A 248 13.33 3.26 -13.69
N GLY A 249 14.19 2.64 -14.51
CA GLY A 249 15.64 2.68 -14.31
C GLY A 249 16.08 1.93 -13.05
N LYS A 250 16.58 2.67 -12.05
CA LYS A 250 17.03 2.11 -10.75
C LYS A 250 15.90 2.02 -9.71
N GLU A 251 14.86 2.81 -9.85
CA GLU A 251 13.72 2.83 -8.92
C GLU A 251 12.67 1.78 -9.30
N SER A 252 12.01 1.22 -8.29
CA SER A 252 10.83 0.34 -8.46
C SER A 252 9.64 1.01 -7.80
N HIS A 253 8.51 1.07 -8.52
CA HIS A 253 7.25 1.56 -7.98
C HIS A 253 6.21 0.45 -8.02
N TYR A 254 5.35 0.40 -7.01
CA TYR A 254 4.20 -0.48 -6.96
C TYR A 254 2.96 0.33 -7.33
N ILE A 255 2.25 -0.11 -8.36
CA ILE A 255 1.03 0.56 -8.81
C ILE A 255 -0.13 -0.41 -8.81
N LYS A 256 -1.34 0.09 -8.59
CA LYS A 256 -2.55 -0.64 -8.96
C LYS A 256 -3.06 -0.05 -10.28
N PRO A 257 -2.91 -0.76 -11.41
CA PRO A 257 -3.40 -0.27 -12.70
C PRO A 257 -4.88 0.09 -12.60
N LYS A 258 -5.22 1.31 -13.01
CA LYS A 258 -6.60 1.77 -13.12
C LYS A 258 -6.88 2.07 -14.58
N PHE A 259 -7.30 1.04 -15.31
CA PHE A 259 -8.00 1.24 -16.57
C PHE A 259 -9.49 1.46 -16.26
N SER A 260 -10.15 2.27 -17.07
CA SER A 260 -11.60 2.43 -17.04
C SER A 260 -12.28 1.24 -17.73
N ASP A 261 -13.53 0.96 -17.35
CA ASP A 261 -14.35 -0.07 -18.00
C ASP A 261 -14.67 0.27 -19.48
N ASP A 262 -14.43 1.52 -19.90
CA ASP A 262 -14.62 2.01 -21.27
C ASP A 262 -13.26 2.07 -22.00
N ALA A 263 -12.69 0.89 -22.26
CA ALA A 263 -11.37 0.73 -22.89
C ALA A 263 -11.26 1.46 -24.24
N GLU A 264 -12.38 1.56 -24.97
CA GLU A 264 -12.45 2.31 -26.23
C GLU A 264 -12.24 3.80 -26.01
N ASN A 265 -12.99 4.40 -25.07
CA ASN A 265 -12.84 5.81 -24.77
C ASN A 265 -11.46 6.13 -24.17
N GLU A 266 -10.94 5.25 -23.32
CA GLU A 266 -9.63 5.40 -22.70
C GLU A 266 -8.50 5.33 -23.73
N ALA A 267 -8.57 4.41 -24.71
CA ALA A 267 -7.59 4.35 -25.79
C ALA A 267 -7.54 5.68 -26.57
N TRP A 268 -8.69 6.25 -26.91
CA TRP A 268 -8.75 7.57 -27.57
C TRP A 268 -8.22 8.70 -26.69
N MET A 269 -8.56 8.70 -25.41
CA MET A 269 -8.01 9.66 -24.44
C MET A 269 -6.49 9.54 -24.33
N MET A 270 -5.92 8.35 -24.39
CA MET A 270 -4.46 8.14 -24.35
C MET A 270 -3.76 8.56 -25.65
N ILE A 271 -4.40 8.33 -26.80
CA ILE A 271 -3.82 8.65 -28.11
C ILE A 271 -3.89 10.14 -28.38
N LEU A 272 -5.07 10.74 -28.20
CA LEU A 272 -5.35 12.12 -28.61
C LEU A 272 -5.33 13.10 -27.43
N GLY A 273 -5.47 12.64 -26.19
CA GLY A 273 -5.73 13.50 -25.03
C GLY A 273 -7.21 13.92 -24.90
N LYS A 274 -8.10 13.35 -25.72
CA LYS A 274 -9.53 13.66 -25.75
C LYS A 274 -10.40 12.44 -26.07
N SER A 275 -11.62 12.46 -25.56
CA SER A 275 -12.63 11.43 -25.75
C SER A 275 -13.32 11.58 -27.12
N LEU A 276 -13.55 10.45 -27.79
CA LEU A 276 -14.42 10.37 -28.98
C LEU A 276 -15.80 9.77 -28.68
N LYS A 277 -16.15 9.58 -27.40
CA LYS A 277 -17.37 8.90 -26.96
C LYS A 277 -18.67 9.41 -27.60
N PHE A 278 -18.70 10.70 -27.97
CA PHE A 278 -19.91 11.34 -28.52
C PHE A 278 -19.90 11.53 -30.04
N ILE A 279 -18.77 11.32 -30.71
CA ILE A 279 -18.58 11.67 -32.13
C ILE A 279 -18.18 10.42 -32.94
N GLY A 280 -17.63 9.39 -32.29
CA GLY A 280 -17.21 8.15 -32.95
C GLY A 280 -15.97 8.32 -33.82
N ALA A 281 -15.41 7.20 -34.30
CA ALA A 281 -14.27 7.20 -35.21
C ALA A 281 -14.64 7.62 -36.65
N ASP A 282 -15.93 7.58 -37.02
CA ASP A 282 -16.45 7.99 -38.32
C ASP A 282 -16.26 9.49 -38.58
N ALA A 283 -16.13 10.28 -37.51
CA ALA A 283 -15.75 11.69 -37.58
C ALA A 283 -14.47 11.91 -38.40
N PHE A 284 -13.58 10.93 -38.48
CA PHE A 284 -12.33 11.04 -39.23
C PHE A 284 -12.53 11.09 -40.76
N ASP A 285 -13.65 10.59 -41.29
CA ASP A 285 -13.87 10.53 -42.74
C ASP A 285 -13.97 11.91 -43.39
N GLY A 286 -14.36 12.93 -42.63
CA GLY A 286 -14.41 14.31 -43.12
C GLY A 286 -13.05 15.04 -43.14
N TYR A 287 -12.03 14.55 -42.42
CA TYR A 287 -10.85 15.36 -42.09
C TYR A 287 -9.51 14.67 -42.36
N LEU A 288 -9.48 13.34 -42.35
CA LEU A 288 -8.27 12.56 -42.55
C LEU A 288 -8.26 11.94 -43.93
N THR A 289 -7.08 11.88 -44.55
CA THR A 289 -6.91 11.05 -45.74
C THR A 289 -7.04 9.57 -45.37
N LYS A 290 -7.34 8.71 -46.34
CA LYS A 290 -7.43 7.26 -46.13
C LYS A 290 -6.22 6.69 -45.37
N SER A 291 -5.00 7.07 -45.76
CA SER A 291 -3.77 6.64 -45.10
C SER A 291 -3.65 7.15 -43.66
N GLN A 292 -4.10 8.38 -43.38
CA GLN A 292 -4.11 8.92 -42.01
C GLN A 292 -5.15 8.22 -41.12
N LYS A 293 -6.32 7.89 -41.67
CA LYS A 293 -7.35 7.10 -40.98
C LYS A 293 -6.83 5.70 -40.65
N GLU A 294 -6.24 5.01 -41.62
CA GLU A 294 -5.64 3.69 -41.42
C GLU A 294 -4.53 3.71 -40.36
N PHE A 295 -3.68 4.75 -40.35
CA PHE A 295 -2.69 4.96 -39.31
C PHE A 295 -3.34 5.06 -37.92
N MET A 296 -4.35 5.92 -37.76
CA MET A 296 -5.03 6.11 -36.46
C MET A 296 -5.74 4.85 -35.98
N LEU A 297 -6.40 4.12 -36.88
CA LEU A 297 -7.11 2.88 -36.53
C LEU A 297 -6.13 1.78 -36.09
N LYS A 298 -4.94 1.68 -36.72
CA LYS A 298 -3.88 0.77 -36.27
C LYS A 298 -3.33 1.17 -34.91
N VAL A 299 -3.08 2.46 -34.67
CA VAL A 299 -2.65 2.95 -33.36
C VAL A 299 -3.69 2.65 -32.29
N TYR A 300 -4.96 2.90 -32.60
CA TYR A 300 -6.09 2.58 -31.71
C TYR A 300 -6.18 1.09 -31.40
N SER A 301 -6.10 0.21 -32.40
CA SER A 301 -6.20 -1.23 -32.16
C SER A 301 -5.06 -1.75 -31.29
N ILE A 302 -3.84 -1.23 -31.48
CA ILE A 302 -2.70 -1.54 -30.60
C ILE A 302 -3.04 -1.08 -29.17
N VAL A 303 -3.36 0.20 -28.96
CA VAL A 303 -3.57 0.73 -27.60
C VAL A 303 -4.74 0.06 -26.89
N LYS A 304 -5.87 -0.13 -27.58
CA LYS A 304 -7.05 -0.81 -27.03
C LYS A 304 -6.73 -2.24 -26.62
N GLY A 305 -6.08 -3.01 -27.48
CA GLY A 305 -5.70 -4.38 -27.15
C GLY A 305 -4.76 -4.45 -25.94
N GLU A 306 -3.90 -3.45 -25.75
CA GLU A 306 -2.98 -3.39 -24.62
C GLU A 306 -3.68 -3.02 -23.30
N ILE A 307 -4.74 -2.19 -23.37
CA ILE A 307 -5.63 -1.89 -22.23
C ILE A 307 -6.45 -3.14 -21.86
N GLU A 308 -7.12 -3.77 -22.83
CA GLU A 308 -7.97 -4.95 -22.60
C GLU A 308 -7.18 -6.14 -22.02
N ASN A 309 -5.90 -6.26 -22.35
CA ASN A 309 -5.01 -7.30 -21.82
C ASN A 309 -4.19 -6.84 -20.59
N GLU A 310 -4.48 -5.65 -20.04
CA GLU A 310 -3.79 -5.03 -18.91
C GLU A 310 -2.25 -5.07 -18.98
N LYS A 311 -1.68 -4.87 -20.17
CA LYS A 311 -0.24 -4.95 -20.39
C LYS A 311 0.46 -3.70 -19.86
N VAL A 312 0.92 -3.77 -18.62
CA VAL A 312 1.53 -2.62 -17.91
C VAL A 312 2.81 -2.09 -18.55
N GLU A 313 3.55 -2.93 -19.25
CA GLU A 313 4.84 -2.55 -19.85
C GLU A 313 4.68 -1.51 -20.97
N SER A 314 3.51 -1.49 -21.59
CA SER A 314 3.11 -0.65 -22.73
C SER A 314 2.84 0.81 -22.36
N PHE A 315 2.77 1.10 -21.07
CA PHE A 315 2.41 2.40 -20.54
C PHE A 315 3.45 2.92 -19.54
N TRP A 316 3.57 4.25 -19.48
CA TRP A 316 4.11 4.95 -18.32
C TRP A 316 3.01 5.06 -17.28
N TRP A 317 3.38 4.92 -16.02
CA TRP A 317 2.41 4.96 -14.94
C TRP A 317 2.80 6.00 -13.93
N THR A 318 1.81 6.76 -13.49
CA THR A 318 1.96 7.67 -12.36
C THR A 318 1.79 6.91 -11.03
N PRO A 319 2.25 7.47 -9.90
CA PRO A 319 2.11 6.84 -8.58
C PRO A 319 0.66 6.53 -8.18
N ASP A 320 -0.32 7.30 -8.67
CA ASP A 320 -1.75 7.09 -8.42
C ASP A 320 -2.39 6.00 -9.30
N GLY A 321 -1.61 5.39 -10.20
CA GLY A 321 -2.01 4.27 -11.04
C GLY A 321 -2.63 4.67 -12.38
N LYS A 322 -2.41 5.91 -12.85
CA LYS A 322 -2.90 6.36 -14.16
C LYS A 322 -1.89 6.03 -15.27
N ALA A 323 -2.38 5.45 -16.37
CA ALA A 323 -1.56 5.10 -17.52
C ALA A 323 -1.40 6.25 -18.53
N TYR A 324 -0.22 6.31 -19.13
CA TYR A 324 0.15 7.19 -20.22
C TYR A 324 0.85 6.38 -21.31
N LEU A 325 0.51 6.62 -22.56
CA LEU A 325 1.05 5.83 -23.66
C LEU A 325 2.56 6.00 -23.85
N LYS A 326 3.32 4.89 -23.85
CA LYS A 326 4.72 4.91 -24.30
C LYS A 326 4.75 5.01 -25.83
N LYS A 327 5.00 6.21 -26.36
CA LYS A 327 5.03 6.43 -27.82
C LYS A 327 6.06 5.55 -28.54
N ILE A 328 7.21 5.26 -27.91
CA ILE A 328 8.21 4.33 -28.44
C ILE A 328 7.66 2.91 -28.65
N TYR A 329 6.87 2.40 -27.69
CA TYR A 329 6.30 1.05 -27.73
C TYR A 329 5.34 0.87 -28.91
N VAL A 330 4.54 1.90 -29.21
CA VAL A 330 3.63 1.90 -30.35
C VAL A 330 4.38 2.09 -31.66
N ALA A 331 5.38 2.96 -31.69
CA ALA A 331 6.21 3.19 -32.89
C ALA A 331 6.87 1.89 -33.36
N GLU A 332 7.42 1.09 -32.45
CA GLU A 332 7.99 -0.23 -32.74
C GLU A 332 6.98 -1.19 -33.38
N ARG A 333 5.76 -1.26 -32.85
CA ARG A 333 4.66 -2.10 -33.40
C ARG A 333 4.11 -1.58 -34.73
N MET A 334 4.33 -0.30 -35.00
CA MET A 334 4.00 0.35 -36.27
C MET A 334 5.18 0.30 -37.26
N GLU A 335 6.26 -0.41 -36.92
CA GLU A 335 7.47 -0.56 -37.74
C GLU A 335 8.07 0.78 -38.19
N MET A 336 8.08 1.77 -37.29
CA MET A 336 8.60 3.11 -37.58
C MET A 336 9.41 3.68 -36.42
N SER A 337 10.26 4.67 -36.73
CA SER A 337 11.01 5.38 -35.70
C SER A 337 10.07 6.17 -34.79
N GLU A 338 10.43 6.31 -33.52
CA GLU A 338 9.65 7.08 -32.55
C GLU A 338 9.45 8.54 -33.02
N ALA A 339 10.45 9.14 -33.65
CA ALA A 339 10.37 10.48 -34.21
C ALA A 339 9.32 10.58 -35.32
N ASN A 340 9.30 9.62 -36.26
CA ASN A 340 8.32 9.58 -37.35
C ASN A 340 6.91 9.34 -36.83
N PHE A 341 6.75 8.45 -35.84
CA PHE A 341 5.49 8.21 -35.16
C PHE A 341 4.96 9.49 -34.51
N LYS A 342 5.79 10.15 -33.67
CA LYS A 342 5.43 11.40 -32.98
C LYS A 342 5.03 12.50 -33.97
N ASN A 343 5.78 12.67 -35.05
CA ASN A 343 5.51 13.68 -36.06
C ASN A 343 4.22 13.39 -36.85
N THR A 344 4.00 12.13 -37.23
CA THR A 344 2.77 11.71 -37.93
C THR A 344 1.55 11.89 -37.04
N LEU A 345 1.63 11.42 -35.78
CA LEU A 345 0.56 11.57 -34.80
C LEU A 345 0.25 13.05 -34.56
N LYS A 346 1.27 13.90 -34.33
CA LYS A 346 1.09 15.35 -34.13
C LYS A 346 0.43 16.04 -35.33
N ARG A 347 0.79 15.66 -36.56
CA ARG A 347 0.16 16.21 -37.78
C ARG A 347 -1.31 15.82 -37.87
N ILE A 348 -1.64 14.58 -37.52
CA ILE A 348 -3.02 14.09 -37.51
C ILE A 348 -3.82 14.76 -36.39
N GLU A 349 -3.28 14.81 -35.17
CA GLU A 349 -3.85 15.54 -34.02
C GLU A 349 -4.17 16.97 -34.40
N ASN A 350 -3.23 17.73 -34.97
CA ASN A 350 -3.47 19.11 -35.39
C ASN A 350 -4.62 19.22 -36.39
N LYS A 351 -4.66 18.36 -37.42
CA LYS A 351 -5.78 18.32 -38.37
C LYS A 351 -7.12 18.03 -37.68
N ILE A 352 -7.14 17.06 -36.76
CA ILE A 352 -8.35 16.75 -36.00
C ILE A 352 -8.75 17.97 -35.16
N TYR A 353 -7.80 18.60 -34.47
CA TYR A 353 -8.05 19.75 -33.58
C TYR A 353 -8.55 21.00 -34.29
N ASP A 354 -7.92 21.34 -35.42
CA ASP A 354 -8.31 22.50 -36.22
C ASP A 354 -9.74 22.35 -36.73
N ASN A 355 -10.12 21.13 -37.12
CA ASN A 355 -11.47 20.80 -37.55
C ASN A 355 -12.44 20.53 -36.38
N TRP A 356 -11.94 20.18 -35.20
CA TRP A 356 -12.79 19.91 -34.03
C TRP A 356 -13.55 21.15 -33.56
N LYS A 357 -12.98 22.34 -33.76
CA LYS A 357 -13.67 23.61 -33.51
C LYS A 357 -14.93 23.77 -34.38
N SER A 358 -14.92 23.33 -35.64
CA SER A 358 -16.10 23.38 -36.49
C SER A 358 -17.13 22.32 -36.09
N VAL A 359 -16.69 21.10 -35.75
CA VAL A 359 -17.56 20.01 -35.27
C VAL A 359 -18.29 20.36 -33.99
N PHE A 360 -17.60 20.89 -32.97
CA PHE A 360 -18.28 21.31 -31.74
C PHE A 360 -19.23 22.49 -32.01
N SER A 361 -18.90 23.39 -32.95
CA SER A 361 -19.81 24.48 -33.32
C SER A 361 -21.08 23.97 -34.01
N GLU A 362 -21.00 22.91 -34.83
CA GLU A 362 -22.14 22.29 -35.51
C GLU A 362 -22.97 21.41 -34.58
N VAL A 363 -22.33 20.57 -33.75
CA VAL A 363 -23.02 19.74 -32.76
C VAL A 363 -23.71 20.59 -31.68
N TRP A 364 -23.11 21.72 -31.29
CA TRP A 364 -23.74 22.66 -30.36
C TRP A 364 -24.89 23.44 -30.99
N LYS A 365 -24.82 23.75 -32.30
CA LYS A 365 -25.97 24.29 -33.06
C LYS A 365 -27.10 23.27 -33.13
N LEU A 366 -26.82 22.00 -33.46
CA LEU A 366 -27.84 20.95 -33.56
C LEU A 366 -28.53 20.64 -32.22
N LYS A 367 -27.83 20.77 -31.08
CA LYS A 367 -28.42 20.60 -29.74
C LYS A 367 -29.26 21.78 -29.24
N ASN A 368 -29.07 22.98 -29.80
CA ASN A 368 -29.82 24.19 -29.43
C ASN A 368 -30.94 24.53 -30.44
N ILE A 369 -31.23 23.63 -31.39
CA ILE A 369 -32.35 23.71 -32.33
C ILE A 369 -33.46 22.70 -31.95
N GLY A 370 -33.30 21.99 -30.82
CA GLY A 370 -34.30 21.07 -30.26
C GLY A 370 -35.12 21.69 -29.14
#